data_AF-A0A376KM10-F1
#
_entry.id   AF-A0A376KM10-F1
#
_cell.length_a   1.000
_cell.length_b   1.000
_cell.length_c   1.000
_cell.angle_alpha   90.00
_cell.angle_beta   90.00
_cell.angle_gamma   90.00
#
_symmetry.space_group_name_H-M   'P 1'
#
loop_
_entity.id
_entity.type
_entity.pdbx_description
1 polymer ?
#
loop_
_entity_poly.entity_id
_entity_poly.type
_entity_poly.pdbx_seq_one_letter_code
_entity_poly.pdbx_strand_id
1 'polypeptide(L)'
;MWDGELLEKLEAKEGKPLSDKTIAGEYPDYQRKISATRDGLKVTFGKVRATWDLLTSGESEYQVHKSLPVQTEINGNRFTSKAHINGSTTLYTTYSHLLTAQEVSKEQMQIRDILARPAFYLTASQQRWEEYLKKGLTNPDATPEQTRVAVKAIETLNGNWRSPGGAVKFNTVTPSVTGRWFSGNQTWPWDTWKQAFAMAHFNPDIAKENIRAVFSWQIQPGDSVRPQDVGFVPDLIAWNLSPERGGDGGNWNERNTKPSLAAWSVMEVYNVTQDKAWLAEMYPKLVAYHDWWLRNRDHNGNGVPEYGATRDKAHNTESGEMLFTVKKGNKEETQSGLNNYARVVEKGQYDSLEIPAQVAASWESGRDDAAVFGFIDKEQLDKYVASGGKRSDWTVKFAENRSPGRNVAGLLAIAGVGGSGQLICTAITIIWRRWQPSLGKPEEAKRYRQFGTAARGLHQHLYVRPDYPVLL
;
A
#
# COMPACT_ATOMS: atom_id res chain seq x y z
N MET A 1 0.07 23.99 36.19
CA MET A 1 -0.93 22.89 36.26
C MET A 1 -1.06 22.31 34.86
N TRP A 2 -1.23 21.01 34.74
CA TRP A 2 -1.54 20.32 33.48
C TRP A 2 -2.76 19.44 33.70
N ASP A 3 -3.65 19.36 32.73
CA ASP A 3 -4.85 18.53 32.77
C ASP A 3 -5.04 17.80 31.43
N GLY A 4 -5.91 16.81 31.43
CA GLY A 4 -6.32 16.10 30.22
C GLY A 4 -7.39 15.06 30.49
N GLU A 5 -8.09 14.68 29.42
CA GLU A 5 -9.23 13.76 29.45
C GLU A 5 -9.19 12.87 28.20
N LEU A 6 -9.44 11.56 28.39
CA LEU A 6 -9.62 10.66 27.25
C LEU A 6 -10.98 10.92 26.59
N LEU A 7 -11.03 10.86 25.26
CA LEU A 7 -12.28 10.99 24.51
C LEU A 7 -13.31 9.93 24.94
N GLU A 8 -14.60 10.26 24.93
CA GLU A 8 -15.67 9.31 25.27
C GLU A 8 -16.54 8.91 24.06
N LYS A 9 -16.83 9.84 23.16
CA LYS A 9 -17.69 9.62 21.98
C LYS A 9 -16.94 8.88 20.88
N LEU A 10 -17.61 7.97 20.19
CA LEU A 10 -16.98 7.09 19.19
C LEU A 10 -16.72 7.79 17.85
N GLU A 11 -17.75 8.37 17.23
CA GLU A 11 -17.69 8.73 15.81
C GLU A 11 -18.54 9.96 15.46
N ALA A 12 -18.04 10.74 14.51
CA ALA A 12 -18.74 11.86 13.92
C ALA A 12 -18.34 12.03 12.46
N LYS A 13 -19.23 12.59 11.64
CA LYS A 13 -18.97 12.99 10.25
C LYS A 13 -19.25 14.47 10.09
N GLU A 14 -18.25 15.23 9.64
CA GLU A 14 -18.34 16.70 9.51
C GLU A 14 -18.84 17.38 10.80
N GLY A 15 -18.28 16.95 11.94
CA GLY A 15 -18.63 17.48 13.27
C GLY A 15 -19.97 17.01 13.84
N LYS A 16 -20.77 16.24 13.08
CA LYS A 16 -22.06 15.71 13.53
C LYS A 16 -21.90 14.27 14.03
N PRO A 17 -22.34 13.94 15.27
CA PRO A 17 -22.32 12.56 15.75
C PRO A 17 -23.09 11.63 14.80
N LEU A 18 -22.51 10.50 14.45
CA LEU A 18 -23.20 9.47 13.65
C LEU A 18 -24.11 8.59 14.53
N SER A 19 -23.74 8.46 15.80
CA SER A 19 -24.45 7.69 16.80
C SER A 19 -24.17 8.28 18.19
N ASP A 20 -24.89 7.79 19.21
CA ASP A 20 -24.64 8.05 20.64
C ASP A 20 -23.65 7.04 21.25
N LYS A 21 -23.07 6.16 20.43
CA LYS A 21 -22.09 5.17 20.86
C LYS A 21 -20.87 5.81 21.52
N THR A 22 -20.38 5.14 22.55
CA THR A 22 -19.15 5.51 23.27
C THR A 22 -18.02 4.55 22.93
N ILE A 23 -16.77 5.01 23.08
CA ILE A 23 -15.58 4.19 22.84
C ILE A 23 -15.57 2.97 23.77
N ALA A 24 -15.91 3.15 25.05
CA ALA A 24 -15.96 2.05 26.02
C ALA A 24 -17.13 1.09 25.76
N GLY A 25 -18.26 1.59 25.24
CA GLY A 25 -19.40 0.76 24.85
C GLY A 25 -19.12 -0.10 23.62
N GLU A 26 -18.48 0.47 22.60
CA GLU A 26 -18.13 -0.26 21.36
C GLU A 26 -16.96 -1.23 21.57
N TYR A 27 -15.99 -0.86 22.41
CA TYR A 27 -14.81 -1.69 22.69
C TYR A 27 -14.65 -1.94 24.20
N PRO A 28 -15.43 -2.86 24.79
CA PRO A 28 -15.38 -3.15 26.23
C PRO A 28 -13.99 -3.59 26.72
N ASP A 29 -13.27 -4.36 25.90
CA ASP A 29 -11.93 -4.87 26.22
C ASP A 29 -10.82 -3.82 26.06
N TYR A 30 -11.14 -2.63 25.56
CA TYR A 30 -10.14 -1.58 25.40
C TYR A 30 -9.61 -1.06 26.74
N GLN A 31 -10.46 -1.10 27.79
CA GLN A 31 -10.11 -0.92 29.20
C GLN A 31 -9.05 0.16 29.45
N ARG A 32 -9.26 1.34 28.84
CA ARG A 32 -8.31 2.46 28.89
C ARG A 32 -8.13 2.90 30.34
N LYS A 33 -6.89 3.01 30.79
CA LYS A 33 -6.59 3.38 32.18
C LYS A 33 -5.44 4.35 32.28
N ILE A 34 -5.68 5.50 32.92
CA ILE A 34 -4.63 6.44 33.30
C ILE A 34 -3.99 5.97 34.61
N SER A 35 -2.67 6.04 34.72
CA SER A 35 -1.93 5.74 35.95
C SER A 35 -0.81 6.75 36.14
N ALA A 36 -0.67 7.29 37.35
CA ALA A 36 0.42 8.18 37.69
C ALA A 36 1.74 7.40 37.72
N THR A 37 2.82 8.04 37.31
CA THR A 37 4.18 7.51 37.40
C THR A 37 5.05 8.45 38.22
N ARG A 38 6.28 8.03 38.54
CA ARG A 38 7.23 8.84 39.30
C ARG A 38 7.53 10.21 38.67
N ASP A 39 7.45 10.30 37.34
CA ASP A 39 7.91 11.41 36.50
C ASP A 39 6.82 11.86 35.52
N GLY A 40 5.56 11.49 35.75
CA GLY A 40 4.44 11.89 34.92
C GLY A 40 3.24 10.95 35.05
N LEU A 41 2.83 10.36 33.93
CA LEU A 41 1.72 9.42 33.86
C LEU A 41 1.85 8.51 32.63
N LYS A 42 1.04 7.45 32.61
CA LYS A 42 0.80 6.64 31.41
C LYS A 42 -0.67 6.31 31.23
N VAL A 43 -1.05 6.00 30.00
CA VAL A 43 -2.33 5.41 29.63
C VAL A 43 -2.06 4.00 29.10
N THR A 44 -2.69 2.99 29.69
CA THR A 44 -2.60 1.60 29.21
C THR A 44 -3.85 1.22 28.44
N PHE A 45 -3.71 0.32 27.47
CA PHE A 45 -4.79 -0.13 26.60
C PHE A 45 -4.91 -1.65 26.62
N GLY A 46 -6.10 -2.17 26.89
CA GLY A 46 -6.41 -3.59 26.77
C GLY A 46 -6.38 -4.08 25.31
N LYS A 47 -6.43 -5.40 25.12
CA LYS A 47 -6.31 -6.04 23.81
C LYS A 47 -7.64 -5.98 23.06
N VAL A 48 -7.67 -5.26 21.94
CA VAL A 48 -8.82 -5.17 21.03
C VAL A 48 -8.38 -5.61 19.65
N ARG A 49 -9.09 -6.58 19.07
CA ARG A 49 -8.83 -7.12 17.72
C ARG A 49 -10.00 -6.82 16.77
N ALA A 50 -10.48 -5.57 16.77
CA ALA A 50 -11.53 -5.12 15.86
C ALA A 50 -10.90 -4.85 14.48
N THR A 51 -10.92 -5.88 13.62
CA THR A 51 -10.18 -5.98 12.35
C THR A 51 -10.18 -4.71 11.50
N TRP A 52 -11.30 -4.00 11.48
CA TRP A 52 -11.55 -2.89 10.57
C TRP A 52 -11.45 -1.52 11.23
N ASP A 53 -11.21 -1.45 12.55
CA ASP A 53 -11.39 -0.22 13.32
C ASP A 53 -10.28 0.03 14.33
N LEU A 54 -9.98 -0.94 15.21
CA LEU A 54 -9.03 -0.77 16.32
C LEU A 54 -8.29 -2.07 16.62
N LEU A 55 -6.96 -2.02 16.51
CA LEU A 55 -6.07 -3.16 16.74
C LEU A 55 -5.00 -2.80 17.76
N THR A 56 -5.11 -3.36 18.97
CA THR A 56 -4.13 -3.22 20.04
C THR A 56 -3.61 -4.59 20.50
N SER A 57 -2.42 -4.60 21.10
CA SER A 57 -1.78 -5.82 21.61
C SER A 57 -2.28 -6.23 23.00
N GLY A 58 -2.80 -5.28 23.78
CA GLY A 58 -3.03 -5.42 25.23
C GLY A 58 -1.83 -5.02 26.08
N GLU A 59 -0.71 -4.67 25.45
CA GLU A 59 0.53 -4.24 26.08
C GLU A 59 0.90 -2.80 25.68
N SER A 60 0.09 -2.18 24.82
CA SER A 60 0.36 -0.85 24.31
C SER A 60 0.12 0.23 25.36
N GLU A 61 0.97 1.25 25.36
CA GLU A 61 0.92 2.37 26.30
C GLU A 61 1.11 3.71 25.59
N TYR A 62 0.49 4.76 26.15
CA TYR A 62 0.85 6.15 25.89
C TYR A 62 1.51 6.73 27.14
N GLN A 63 2.81 7.05 27.07
CA GLN A 63 3.60 7.50 28.21
C GLN A 63 3.92 9.00 28.15
N VAL A 64 3.90 9.64 29.32
CA VAL A 64 4.28 11.04 29.53
C VAL A 64 5.35 11.09 30.61
N HIS A 65 6.57 11.52 30.25
CA HIS A 65 7.66 11.73 31.21
C HIS A 65 8.10 13.19 31.18
N LYS A 66 8.34 13.77 32.35
CA LYS A 66 8.68 15.19 32.52
C LYS A 66 10.03 15.35 33.20
N SER A 67 10.73 16.43 32.88
CA SER A 67 12.02 16.79 33.48
C SER A 67 11.91 17.35 34.91
N LEU A 68 10.69 17.54 35.43
CA LEU A 68 10.45 17.97 36.81
C LEU A 68 9.46 17.04 37.52
N PRO A 69 9.57 16.89 38.85
CA PRO A 69 8.58 16.17 39.64
C PRO A 69 7.20 16.83 39.55
N VAL A 70 6.16 16.00 39.45
CA VAL A 70 4.76 16.43 39.47
C VAL A 70 3.96 15.58 40.44
N GLN A 71 2.98 16.18 41.10
CA GLN A 71 1.93 15.45 41.81
C GLN A 71 0.74 15.29 40.88
N THR A 72 0.36 14.06 40.58
CA THR A 72 -0.72 13.73 39.64
C THR A 72 -1.89 13.10 40.37
N GLU A 73 -3.06 13.70 40.23
CA GLU A 73 -4.34 13.17 40.67
C GLU A 73 -5.12 12.65 39.45
N ILE A 74 -5.76 11.48 39.58
CA ILE A 74 -6.51 10.82 38.51
C ILE A 74 -7.95 10.64 38.97
N ASN A 75 -8.90 11.05 38.14
CA ASN A 75 -10.32 10.88 38.37
C ASN A 75 -10.97 10.25 37.13
N GLY A 76 -11.13 8.92 37.16
CA GLY A 76 -11.59 8.14 36.02
C GLY A 76 -10.67 8.31 34.80
N ASN A 77 -11.24 8.82 33.71
CA ASN A 77 -10.55 9.08 32.44
C ASN A 77 -9.94 10.49 32.34
N ARG A 78 -9.82 11.20 33.47
CA ARG A 78 -9.25 12.55 33.59
C ARG A 78 -8.03 12.55 34.51
N PHE A 79 -7.11 13.48 34.30
CA PHE A 79 -6.00 13.73 35.23
C PHE A 79 -5.76 15.21 35.47
N THR A 80 -5.10 15.52 36.59
CA THR A 80 -4.53 16.84 36.87
C THR A 80 -3.16 16.67 37.52
N SER A 81 -2.13 17.28 36.93
CA SER A 81 -0.76 17.32 37.46
C SER A 81 -0.37 18.72 37.92
N LYS A 82 0.28 18.82 39.07
CA LYS A 82 0.73 20.08 39.67
C LYS A 82 2.23 20.03 39.96
N ALA A 83 2.90 21.16 39.75
CA ALA A 83 4.26 21.41 40.18
C ALA A 83 4.40 22.89 40.55
N HIS A 84 5.31 23.17 41.49
CA HIS A 84 5.70 24.51 41.87
C HIS A 84 7.06 24.86 41.24
N ILE A 85 7.21 26.08 40.76
CA ILE A 85 8.48 26.62 40.25
C ILE A 85 8.76 27.96 40.93
N ASN A 86 10.02 28.22 41.24
CA ASN A 86 10.43 29.41 42.00
C ASN A 86 10.74 30.63 41.10
N GLY A 87 10.69 30.46 39.78
CA GLY A 87 11.05 31.49 38.80
C GLY A 87 11.11 30.95 37.38
N SER A 88 11.75 31.69 36.47
CA SER A 88 11.91 31.29 35.07
C SER A 88 12.57 29.92 34.97
N THR A 89 11.88 28.97 34.32
CA THR A 89 12.28 27.57 34.24
C THR A 89 11.88 27.02 32.88
N THR A 90 12.80 26.32 32.20
CA THR A 90 12.50 25.52 31.02
C THR A 90 12.28 24.08 31.43
N LEU A 91 11.21 23.47 30.92
CA LEU A 91 10.85 22.07 31.20
C LEU A 91 10.70 21.29 29.91
N TYR A 92 11.00 19.99 29.97
CA TYR A 92 10.91 19.07 28.86
C TYR A 92 9.93 17.96 29.18
N THR A 93 9.19 17.52 28.17
CA THR A 93 8.22 16.43 28.28
C THR A 93 8.34 15.55 27.05
N THR A 94 8.42 14.23 27.26
CA THR A 94 8.34 13.25 26.17
C THR A 94 6.93 12.68 26.11
N TYR A 95 6.49 12.38 24.89
CA TYR A 95 5.24 11.70 24.59
C TYR A 95 5.55 10.49 23.71
N SER A 96 5.15 9.30 24.15
CA SER A 96 5.51 8.05 23.47
C SER A 96 4.29 7.15 23.38
N HIS A 97 3.87 6.80 22.16
CA HIS A 97 2.92 5.71 21.92
C HIS A 97 3.71 4.46 21.56
N LEU A 98 3.61 3.43 22.39
CA LEU A 98 4.43 2.22 22.34
C LEU A 98 3.49 1.02 22.22
N LEU A 99 3.65 0.20 21.20
CA LEU A 99 2.61 -0.72 20.76
C LEU A 99 2.76 -2.14 21.32
N THR A 100 3.93 -2.47 21.89
CA THR A 100 4.25 -3.79 22.46
C THR A 100 5.05 -3.64 23.76
N ALA A 101 5.07 -4.67 24.60
CA ALA A 101 5.89 -4.66 25.82
C ALA A 101 7.40 -4.48 25.52
N GLN A 102 7.88 -5.01 24.39
CA GLN A 102 9.29 -4.86 23.99
C GLN A 102 9.61 -3.40 23.62
N GLU A 103 8.71 -2.72 22.91
CA GLU A 103 8.83 -1.28 22.64
C GLU A 103 8.80 -0.47 23.93
N VAL A 104 7.87 -0.77 24.85
CA VAL A 104 7.78 -0.14 26.18
C VAL A 104 9.11 -0.23 26.91
N SER A 105 9.72 -1.42 26.96
CA SER A 105 10.99 -1.64 27.64
C SER A 105 12.16 -0.92 26.96
N LYS A 106 12.24 -0.98 25.63
CA LYS A 106 13.35 -0.39 24.86
C LYS A 106 13.35 1.13 24.96
N GLU A 107 12.16 1.74 24.96
CA GLU A 107 12.02 3.21 24.91
C GLU A 107 12.47 3.89 26.20
N GLN A 108 12.47 3.19 27.34
CA GLN A 108 12.83 3.81 28.63
C GLN A 108 14.24 4.41 28.64
N MET A 109 15.20 3.78 27.93
CA MET A 109 16.54 4.33 27.81
C MET A 109 16.57 5.57 26.90
N GLN A 110 15.80 5.55 25.80
CA GLN A 110 15.69 6.69 24.88
C GLN A 110 15.05 7.89 25.57
N ILE A 111 13.97 7.69 26.34
CA ILE A 111 13.32 8.74 27.13
C ILE A 111 14.29 9.39 28.11
N ARG A 112 15.08 8.58 28.84
CA ARG A 112 16.10 9.11 29.76
C ARG A 112 17.15 9.94 29.02
N ASP A 113 17.60 9.49 27.86
CA ASP A 113 18.58 10.20 27.07
C ASP A 113 18.03 11.52 26.49
N ILE A 114 16.78 11.52 26.03
CA ILE A 114 16.08 12.72 25.54
C ILE A 114 15.96 13.76 26.64
N LEU A 115 15.54 13.36 27.85
CA LEU A 115 15.41 14.30 28.97
C LEU A 115 16.77 14.77 29.51
N ALA A 116 17.84 13.99 29.34
CA ALA A 116 19.19 14.39 29.71
C ALA A 116 19.83 15.33 28.67
N ARG A 117 19.50 15.18 27.38
CA ARG A 117 20.09 15.94 26.27
C ARG A 117 19.02 16.55 25.33
N PRO A 118 18.03 17.30 25.85
CA PRO A 118 16.88 17.71 25.06
C PRO A 118 17.24 18.64 23.89
N ALA A 119 18.22 19.53 24.08
CA ALA A 119 18.70 20.41 23.01
C ALA A 119 19.24 19.64 21.80
N PHE A 120 19.92 18.51 22.04
CA PHE A 120 20.43 17.65 20.97
C PHE A 120 19.29 17.13 20.08
N TYR A 121 18.20 16.65 20.67
CA TYR A 121 17.05 16.12 19.92
C TYR A 121 16.26 17.22 19.19
N LEU A 122 16.14 18.41 19.79
CA LEU A 122 15.55 19.57 19.11
C LEU A 122 16.38 19.98 17.88
N THR A 123 17.70 20.10 18.04
CA THR A 123 18.62 20.43 16.94
C THR A 123 18.64 19.34 15.88
N ALA A 124 18.64 18.06 16.24
CA ALA A 124 18.58 16.96 15.29
C ALA A 124 17.30 17.01 14.43
N SER A 125 16.15 17.36 15.03
CA SER A 125 14.91 17.58 14.28
C SER A 125 15.04 18.77 13.33
N GLN A 126 15.53 19.92 13.81
CA GLN A 126 15.71 21.14 13.00
C GLN A 126 16.60 20.87 11.78
N GLN A 127 17.79 20.33 12.00
CA GLN A 127 18.76 20.04 10.94
C GLN A 127 18.20 19.08 9.89
N ARG A 128 17.49 18.04 10.34
CA ARG A 128 16.88 17.07 9.42
C ARG A 128 15.81 17.71 8.54
N TRP A 129 14.96 18.58 9.09
CA TRP A 129 13.96 19.31 8.30
C TRP A 129 14.57 20.36 7.38
N GLU A 130 15.60 21.08 7.83
CA GLU A 130 16.37 21.99 6.98
C GLU A 130 17.01 21.25 5.80
N GLU A 131 17.54 20.04 6.03
CA GLU A 131 18.11 19.21 4.97
C GLU A 131 17.05 18.76 3.96
N TYR A 132 15.85 18.36 4.41
CA TYR A 132 14.74 18.02 3.50
C TYR A 132 14.39 19.20 2.59
N LEU A 133 14.24 20.41 3.16
CA LEU A 133 13.89 21.60 2.39
C LEU A 133 15.02 21.99 1.43
N LYS A 134 16.28 21.94 1.88
CA LYS A 134 17.45 22.23 1.07
C LYS A 134 17.59 21.28 -0.12
N LYS A 135 17.33 19.98 0.08
CA LYS A 135 17.38 18.98 -1.00
C LYS A 135 16.17 19.06 -1.94
N GLY A 136 14.98 19.32 -1.40
CA GLY A 136 13.73 19.24 -2.16
C GLY A 136 13.31 20.51 -2.90
N LEU A 137 13.73 21.70 -2.45
CA LEU A 137 13.32 22.99 -3.02
C LEU A 137 14.38 23.55 -3.98
N THR A 138 14.64 22.84 -5.08
CA THR A 138 15.75 23.13 -6.00
C THR A 138 15.33 23.79 -7.31
N ASN A 139 14.05 24.14 -7.49
CA ASN A 139 13.60 24.85 -8.68
C ASN A 139 13.64 26.37 -8.44
N PRO A 140 14.62 27.11 -8.98
CA PRO A 140 14.73 28.55 -8.78
C PRO A 140 13.65 29.35 -9.51
N ASP A 141 12.99 28.75 -10.51
CA ASP A 141 11.95 29.40 -11.33
C ASP A 141 10.55 29.26 -10.72
N ALA A 142 10.41 28.53 -9.61
CA ALA A 142 9.12 28.33 -8.95
C ALA A 142 8.68 29.61 -8.20
N THR A 143 7.41 29.98 -8.32
CA THR A 143 6.82 31.05 -7.50
C THR A 143 6.78 30.65 -6.02
N PRO A 144 6.60 31.61 -5.07
CA PRO A 144 6.42 31.28 -3.66
C PRO A 144 5.25 30.31 -3.40
N GLU A 145 4.16 30.43 -4.15
CA GLU A 145 2.98 29.56 -4.05
C GLU A 145 3.29 28.14 -4.52
N GLN A 146 4.01 28.00 -5.64
CA GLN A 146 4.47 26.70 -6.15
C GLN A 146 5.46 26.03 -5.19
N THR A 147 6.39 26.81 -4.63
CA THR A 147 7.33 26.34 -3.60
C THR A 147 6.58 25.88 -2.35
N ARG A 148 5.53 26.60 -1.92
CA ARG A 148 4.70 26.21 -0.79
C ARG A 148 3.93 24.90 -1.04
N VAL A 149 3.53 24.62 -2.29
CA VAL A 149 2.97 23.31 -2.66
C VAL A 149 4.01 22.20 -2.50
N ALA A 150 5.26 22.43 -2.90
CA ALA A 150 6.35 21.47 -2.69
C ALA A 150 6.62 21.22 -1.19
N VAL A 151 6.64 22.27 -0.36
CA VAL A 151 6.75 22.12 1.11
C VAL A 151 5.60 21.29 1.67
N LYS A 152 4.35 21.55 1.24
CA LYS A 152 3.20 20.74 1.65
C LYS A 152 3.37 19.27 1.26
N ALA A 153 3.91 18.98 0.08
CA ALA A 153 4.18 17.61 -0.35
C ALA A 153 5.25 16.93 0.51
N ILE A 154 6.33 17.64 0.87
CA ILE A 154 7.38 17.15 1.79
C ILE A 154 6.77 16.83 3.16
N GLU A 155 5.99 17.74 3.73
CA GLU A 155 5.30 17.53 5.01
C GLU A 155 4.35 16.32 4.94
N THR A 156 3.55 16.22 3.87
CA THR A 156 2.59 15.13 3.70
C THR A 156 3.28 13.77 3.61
N LEU A 157 4.32 13.64 2.77
CA LEU A 157 5.05 12.38 2.59
C LEU A 157 5.81 11.97 3.86
N ASN A 158 6.48 12.90 4.53
CA ASN A 158 7.14 12.62 5.81
C ASN A 158 6.13 12.32 6.93
N GLY A 159 4.97 12.98 6.91
CA GLY A 159 3.84 12.70 7.82
C GLY A 159 3.19 11.33 7.55
N ASN A 160 3.35 10.78 6.36
CA ASN A 160 2.88 9.44 5.99
C ASN A 160 3.92 8.32 6.21
N TRP A 161 5.17 8.67 6.59
CA TRP A 161 6.24 7.69 6.88
C TRP A 161 6.13 7.03 8.26
N ARG A 162 6.04 5.70 8.27
CA ARG A 162 6.01 4.84 9.47
C ARG A 162 7.34 4.10 9.66
N SER A 163 7.75 3.98 10.92
CA SER A 163 8.84 3.09 11.33
C SER A 163 8.43 1.61 11.21
N PRO A 164 9.39 0.66 11.28
CA PRO A 164 9.09 -0.77 11.36
C PRO A 164 8.08 -1.09 12.46
N GLY A 165 7.18 -2.03 12.21
CA GLY A 165 6.12 -2.42 13.13
C GLY A 165 5.38 -3.67 12.67
N GLY A 166 5.10 -4.59 13.60
CA GLY A 166 4.45 -5.86 13.29
C GLY A 166 5.25 -6.67 12.26
N ALA A 167 4.59 -7.15 11.21
CA ALA A 167 5.19 -7.93 10.13
C ALA A 167 6.09 -7.11 9.19
N VAL A 168 5.92 -5.78 9.12
CA VAL A 168 6.72 -4.91 8.24
C VAL A 168 7.99 -4.49 8.97
N LYS A 169 9.15 -5.01 8.54
CA LYS A 169 10.45 -4.84 9.22
C LYS A 169 11.28 -3.65 8.76
N PHE A 170 10.79 -2.90 7.78
CA PHE A 170 11.43 -1.72 7.21
C PHE A 170 10.58 -0.48 7.47
N ASN A 171 11.19 0.70 7.38
CA ASN A 171 10.40 1.93 7.30
C ASN A 171 9.55 1.90 6.03
N THR A 172 8.36 2.50 6.07
CA THR A 172 7.46 2.53 4.92
C THR A 172 6.63 3.80 4.89
N VAL A 173 6.01 4.13 3.76
CA VAL A 173 5.15 5.29 3.60
C VAL A 173 3.78 4.82 3.15
N THR A 174 2.75 5.16 3.93
CA THR A 174 1.38 4.79 3.56
C THR A 174 0.75 5.87 2.69
N PRO A 175 -0.37 5.59 2.00
CA PRO A 175 -1.00 6.61 1.15
C PRO A 175 -1.48 7.83 1.94
N SER A 176 -1.97 7.62 3.17
CA SER A 176 -2.38 8.71 4.07
C SER A 176 -2.48 8.24 5.52
N VAL A 177 -1.79 8.93 6.43
CA VAL A 177 -1.89 8.67 7.87
C VAL A 177 -3.28 8.95 8.44
N THR A 178 -4.08 9.78 7.79
CA THR A 178 -5.46 10.13 8.20
C THR A 178 -6.54 9.39 7.39
N GLY A 179 -6.15 8.55 6.43
CA GLY A 179 -7.10 7.83 5.58
C GLY A 179 -7.74 6.64 6.30
N ARG A 180 -9.06 6.48 6.12
CA ARG A 180 -9.87 5.41 6.74
C ARG A 180 -9.30 4.00 6.54
N TRP A 181 -8.72 3.74 5.37
CA TRP A 181 -8.14 2.46 5.00
C TRP A 181 -6.66 2.57 4.62
N PHE A 182 -6.01 3.71 4.87
CA PHE A 182 -4.63 3.98 4.46
C PHE A 182 -3.67 4.26 5.61
N SER A 183 -4.18 4.30 6.85
CA SER A 183 -3.38 4.54 8.06
C SER A 183 -2.68 3.27 8.55
N GLY A 184 -2.07 3.34 9.74
CA GLY A 184 -1.13 2.34 10.24
C GLY A 184 0.11 2.31 9.35
N ASN A 185 0.66 1.12 9.09
CA ASN A 185 1.74 0.87 8.12
C ASN A 185 1.27 0.02 6.94
N GLN A 186 0.04 0.28 6.47
CA GLN A 186 -0.51 -0.37 5.29
C GLN A 186 0.17 0.18 4.03
N THR A 187 0.80 -0.71 3.25
CA THR A 187 1.70 -0.32 2.17
C THR A 187 1.34 -1.05 0.88
N TRP A 188 1.19 -0.27 -0.19
CA TRP A 188 0.89 -0.75 -1.53
C TRP A 188 2.08 -0.54 -2.48
N PRO A 189 2.31 -1.45 -3.44
CA PRO A 189 3.40 -1.30 -4.40
C PRO A 189 3.29 -0.04 -5.26
N TRP A 190 2.13 0.25 -5.87
CA TRP A 190 2.01 1.40 -6.78
C TRP A 190 2.27 2.72 -6.06
N ASP A 191 1.64 2.91 -4.91
CA ASP A 191 1.84 4.05 -4.04
C ASP A 191 3.32 4.21 -3.70
N THR A 192 3.97 3.11 -3.29
CA THR A 192 5.40 3.09 -2.96
C THR A 192 6.27 3.55 -4.12
N TRP A 193 6.03 3.08 -5.35
CA TRP A 193 6.85 3.46 -6.50
C TRP A 193 6.81 4.98 -6.73
N LYS A 194 5.61 5.57 -6.63
CA LYS A 194 5.40 7.03 -6.79
C LYS A 194 5.99 7.82 -5.63
N GLN A 195 5.74 7.37 -4.40
CA GLN A 195 6.24 8.01 -3.17
C GLN A 195 7.76 8.01 -3.14
N ALA A 196 8.39 6.86 -3.34
CA ALA A 196 9.85 6.74 -3.29
C ALA A 196 10.53 7.48 -4.44
N PHE A 197 9.90 7.59 -5.61
CA PHE A 197 10.41 8.43 -6.69
C PHE A 197 10.51 9.90 -6.25
N ALA A 198 9.43 10.47 -5.70
CA ALA A 198 9.45 11.84 -5.21
C ALA A 198 10.39 12.01 -3.99
N MET A 199 10.35 11.07 -3.04
CA MET A 199 11.16 11.12 -1.83
C MET A 199 12.65 10.95 -2.10
N ALA A 200 13.06 10.34 -3.22
CA ALA A 200 14.46 10.31 -3.62
C ALA A 200 15.11 11.71 -3.61
N HIS A 201 14.35 12.75 -3.95
CA HIS A 201 14.84 14.12 -4.09
C HIS A 201 14.95 14.90 -2.77
N PHE A 202 14.41 14.41 -1.66
CA PHE A 202 14.50 15.13 -0.37
C PHE A 202 14.72 14.24 0.85
N ASN A 203 14.24 12.99 0.82
CA ASN A 203 14.40 11.99 1.87
C ASN A 203 14.72 10.60 1.28
N PRO A 204 15.91 10.43 0.65
CA PRO A 204 16.28 9.22 -0.08
C PRO A 204 16.43 7.98 0.80
N ASP A 205 16.74 8.14 2.09
CA ASP A 205 16.87 7.01 3.02
C ASP A 205 15.52 6.31 3.21
N ILE A 206 14.46 7.09 3.43
CA ILE A 206 13.11 6.54 3.56
C ILE A 206 12.55 6.08 2.20
N ALA A 207 12.96 6.69 1.08
CA ALA A 207 12.62 6.17 -0.25
C ALA A 207 13.16 4.74 -0.47
N LYS A 208 14.43 4.48 -0.10
CA LYS A 208 15.04 3.14 -0.14
C LYS A 208 14.28 2.16 0.75
N GLU A 209 14.02 2.57 2.00
CA GLU A 209 13.32 1.72 2.96
C GLU A 209 11.90 1.36 2.54
N ASN A 210 11.15 2.32 1.98
CA ASN A 210 9.78 2.07 1.55
C ASN A 210 9.73 1.01 0.43
N ILE A 211 10.67 1.09 -0.53
CA ILE A 211 10.83 0.08 -1.57
C ILE A 211 11.22 -1.28 -0.95
N ARG A 212 12.14 -1.31 0.03
CA ARG A 212 12.50 -2.54 0.75
C ARG A 212 11.31 -3.15 1.47
N ALA A 213 10.45 -2.34 2.08
CA ALA A 213 9.25 -2.80 2.77
C ALA A 213 8.36 -3.63 1.84
N VAL A 214 8.04 -3.11 0.66
CA VAL A 214 7.23 -3.81 -0.36
C VAL A 214 7.89 -5.13 -0.79
N PHE A 215 9.19 -5.12 -1.08
CA PHE A 215 9.90 -6.34 -1.51
C PHE A 215 10.26 -7.30 -0.37
N SER A 216 10.07 -6.91 0.90
CA SER A 216 10.38 -7.77 2.06
C SER A 216 9.46 -8.98 2.17
N TRP A 217 8.27 -8.89 1.55
CA TRP A 217 7.28 -9.96 1.45
C TRP A 217 7.11 -10.47 0.02
N GLN A 218 8.10 -10.23 -0.85
CA GLN A 218 8.14 -10.84 -2.17
C GLN A 218 8.25 -12.37 -2.04
N ILE A 219 7.40 -13.09 -2.78
CA ILE A 219 7.30 -14.55 -2.69
C ILE A 219 8.61 -15.21 -3.13
N GLN A 220 9.10 -16.10 -2.27
CA GLN A 220 10.31 -16.90 -2.49
C GLN A 220 9.95 -18.33 -2.91
N PRO A 221 10.87 -19.08 -3.53
CA PRO A 221 10.69 -20.51 -3.76
C PRO A 221 10.34 -21.24 -2.46
N GLY A 222 9.32 -22.12 -2.52
CA GLY A 222 8.86 -22.88 -1.35
C GLY A 222 7.97 -22.10 -0.38
N ASP A 223 7.44 -20.93 -0.77
CA ASP A 223 6.44 -20.22 0.02
C ASP A 223 5.27 -21.14 0.41
N SER A 224 4.85 -21.09 1.67
CA SER A 224 3.86 -22.01 2.23
C SER A 224 2.44 -21.78 1.74
N VAL A 225 2.13 -20.58 1.23
CA VAL A 225 0.79 -20.20 0.78
C VAL A 225 0.67 -20.29 -0.73
N ARG A 226 1.66 -19.76 -1.45
CA ARG A 226 1.61 -19.59 -2.91
C ARG A 226 2.95 -19.90 -3.58
N PRO A 227 3.43 -21.16 -3.51
CA PRO A 227 4.70 -21.53 -4.13
C PRO A 227 4.72 -21.35 -5.65
N GLN A 228 3.55 -21.28 -6.30
CA GLN A 228 3.41 -20.98 -7.74
C GLN A 228 3.69 -19.51 -8.11
N ASP A 229 3.75 -18.61 -7.14
CA ASP A 229 3.83 -17.17 -7.33
C ASP A 229 5.22 -16.59 -7.04
N VAL A 230 6.31 -17.37 -7.15
CA VAL A 230 7.69 -16.86 -6.93
C VAL A 230 7.93 -15.56 -7.70
N GLY A 231 8.41 -14.53 -7.00
CA GLY A 231 8.63 -13.19 -7.54
C GLY A 231 7.45 -12.24 -7.40
N PHE A 232 6.23 -12.73 -7.10
CA PHE A 232 5.06 -11.91 -6.79
C PHE A 232 5.33 -10.97 -5.61
N VAL A 233 4.76 -9.77 -5.70
CA VAL A 233 4.80 -8.75 -4.66
C VAL A 233 3.35 -8.55 -4.19
N PRO A 234 3.03 -8.69 -2.88
CA PRO A 234 1.69 -8.48 -2.36
C PRO A 234 1.11 -7.10 -2.68
N ASP A 235 -0.20 -7.04 -2.87
CA ASP A 235 -0.93 -5.78 -3.06
C ASP A 235 -0.90 -4.90 -1.82
N LEU A 236 -1.11 -5.50 -0.65
CA LEU A 236 -1.18 -4.77 0.62
C LEU A 236 -0.46 -5.56 1.70
N ILE A 237 0.62 -5.00 2.24
CA ILE A 237 1.27 -5.47 3.45
C ILE A 237 0.97 -4.53 4.62
N ALA A 238 0.89 -5.06 5.84
CA ALA A 238 0.54 -4.29 7.03
C ALA A 238 1.13 -4.91 8.30
N TRP A 239 0.87 -4.30 9.46
CA TRP A 239 1.30 -4.81 10.76
C TRP A 239 0.94 -6.29 11.00
N ASN A 240 -0.32 -6.66 10.73
CA ASN A 240 -0.84 -8.00 11.00
C ASN A 240 -0.89 -8.78 9.69
N LEU A 241 -0.31 -9.98 9.70
CA LEU A 241 -0.40 -10.95 8.62
C LEU A 241 -1.84 -11.43 8.42
N SER A 242 -2.16 -11.95 7.24
CA SER A 242 -3.42 -12.65 7.01
C SER A 242 -3.47 -13.97 7.81
N PRO A 243 -4.67 -14.56 7.99
CA PRO A 243 -4.81 -15.89 8.61
C PRO A 243 -3.99 -17.00 7.94
N GLU A 244 -3.85 -16.96 6.61
CA GLU A 244 -3.05 -17.94 5.84
C GLU A 244 -1.56 -17.90 6.21
N ARG A 245 -1.11 -16.75 6.73
CA ARG A 245 0.26 -16.53 7.21
C ARG A 245 0.34 -16.51 8.74
N GLY A 246 -0.69 -16.98 9.44
CA GLY A 246 -0.72 -17.14 10.90
C GLY A 246 -1.03 -15.86 11.70
N GLY A 247 -1.52 -14.81 11.05
CA GLY A 247 -1.99 -13.60 11.72
C GLY A 247 -3.52 -13.52 11.83
N ASP A 248 -4.02 -12.33 12.19
CA ASP A 248 -5.44 -12.00 12.30
C ASP A 248 -5.81 -10.72 11.53
N GLY A 249 -4.94 -10.28 10.61
CA GLY A 249 -5.14 -9.10 9.79
C GLY A 249 -6.15 -9.32 8.68
N GLY A 250 -7.12 -8.41 8.54
CA GLY A 250 -8.09 -8.42 7.44
C GLY A 250 -7.64 -7.66 6.19
N ASN A 251 -6.68 -6.75 6.31
CA ASN A 251 -6.22 -5.92 5.19
C ASN A 251 -5.14 -6.58 4.33
N TRP A 252 -4.31 -7.47 4.91
CA TRP A 252 -3.22 -8.11 4.18
C TRP A 252 -3.74 -8.79 2.91
N ASN A 253 -3.26 -8.37 1.73
CA ASN A 253 -3.84 -8.78 0.46
C ASN A 253 -2.80 -9.34 -0.51
N GLU A 254 -3.03 -10.58 -0.94
CA GLU A 254 -2.25 -11.29 -1.95
C GLU A 254 -3.10 -11.81 -3.11
N ARG A 255 -4.36 -11.34 -3.21
CA ARG A 255 -5.30 -11.68 -4.29
C ARG A 255 -4.85 -11.15 -5.65
N ASN A 256 -4.04 -10.10 -5.64
CA ASN A 256 -3.51 -9.40 -6.80
C ASN A 256 -2.21 -8.70 -6.40
N THR A 257 -1.54 -8.09 -7.36
CA THR A 257 -0.50 -7.08 -7.10
C THR A 257 -1.00 -5.70 -7.56
N LYS A 258 -0.10 -4.83 -8.03
CA LYS A 258 -0.35 -3.53 -8.66
C LYS A 258 0.59 -3.32 -9.86
N PRO A 259 0.33 -2.33 -10.74
CA PRO A 259 1.15 -2.10 -11.92
C PRO A 259 2.60 -1.78 -11.53
N SER A 260 3.55 -2.41 -12.23
CA SER A 260 4.96 -2.33 -11.84
C SER A 260 5.64 -1.09 -12.42
N LEU A 261 5.89 -0.11 -11.55
CA LEU A 261 6.86 0.98 -11.76
C LEU A 261 8.09 0.82 -10.85
N ALA A 262 8.33 -0.40 -10.34
CA ALA A 262 9.38 -0.67 -9.37
C ALA A 262 10.77 -0.30 -9.88
N ALA A 263 11.10 -0.73 -11.11
CA ALA A 263 12.38 -0.43 -11.73
C ALA A 263 12.58 1.08 -11.99
N TRP A 264 11.52 1.80 -12.34
CA TRP A 264 11.54 3.26 -12.51
C TRP A 264 11.83 3.96 -11.17
N SER A 265 11.16 3.55 -10.10
CA SER A 265 11.35 4.10 -8.76
C SER A 265 12.75 3.81 -8.19
N VAL A 266 13.22 2.55 -8.30
CA VAL A 266 14.59 2.15 -7.90
C VAL A 266 15.65 2.95 -8.64
N MET A 267 15.44 3.20 -9.94
CA MET A 267 16.36 3.97 -10.75
C MET A 267 16.41 5.44 -10.34
N GLU A 268 15.29 6.05 -9.94
CA GLU A 268 15.33 7.45 -9.51
C GLU A 268 16.11 7.65 -8.21
N VAL A 269 15.94 6.74 -7.26
CA VAL A 269 16.78 6.71 -6.06
C VAL A 269 18.26 6.60 -6.43
N TYR A 270 18.61 5.75 -7.41
CA TYR A 270 19.98 5.70 -7.93
C TYR A 270 20.40 7.01 -8.62
N ASN A 271 19.55 7.64 -9.43
CA ASN A 271 19.86 8.90 -10.11
C ASN A 271 20.26 9.98 -9.10
N VAL A 272 19.58 10.06 -7.96
CA VAL A 272 19.89 11.05 -6.91
C VAL A 272 21.10 10.63 -6.07
N THR A 273 21.20 9.36 -5.68
CA THR A 273 22.23 8.92 -4.70
C THR A 273 23.53 8.42 -5.34
N GLN A 274 23.50 8.05 -6.62
CA GLN A 274 24.58 7.36 -7.36
C GLN A 274 25.10 6.09 -6.67
N ASP A 275 24.29 5.50 -5.78
CA ASP A 275 24.66 4.35 -4.96
C ASP A 275 24.53 3.03 -5.75
N LYS A 276 25.65 2.48 -6.18
CA LYS A 276 25.69 1.21 -6.93
C LYS A 276 25.30 0.00 -6.07
N ALA A 277 25.51 0.04 -4.76
CA ALA A 277 25.13 -1.05 -3.86
C ALA A 277 23.61 -1.17 -3.76
N TRP A 278 22.89 -0.05 -3.77
CA TRP A 278 21.43 -0.01 -3.87
C TRP A 278 20.90 -0.73 -5.12
N LEU A 279 21.50 -0.49 -6.29
CA LEU A 279 21.11 -1.20 -7.51
C LEU A 279 21.42 -2.69 -7.41
N ALA A 280 22.58 -3.08 -6.89
CA ALA A 280 22.95 -4.47 -6.70
C ALA A 280 21.97 -5.21 -5.74
N GLU A 281 21.51 -4.52 -4.69
CA GLU A 281 20.52 -5.02 -3.73
C GLU A 281 19.16 -5.27 -4.41
N MET A 282 18.66 -4.29 -5.17
CA MET A 282 17.30 -4.32 -5.71
C MET A 282 17.16 -5.10 -7.01
N TYR A 283 18.23 -5.17 -7.80
CA TYR A 283 18.23 -5.81 -9.10
C TYR A 283 17.69 -7.26 -9.12
N PRO A 284 18.13 -8.20 -8.26
CA PRO A 284 17.58 -9.57 -8.28
C PRO A 284 16.08 -9.61 -7.93
N LYS A 285 15.59 -8.70 -7.07
CA LYS A 285 14.17 -8.59 -6.70
C LYS A 285 13.33 -8.10 -7.88
N LEU A 286 13.83 -7.13 -8.64
CA LEU A 286 13.19 -6.63 -9.85
C LEU A 286 13.11 -7.71 -10.95
N VAL A 287 14.18 -8.49 -11.13
CA VAL A 287 14.20 -9.62 -12.09
C VAL A 287 13.15 -10.66 -11.72
N ALA A 288 13.12 -11.09 -10.46
CA ALA A 288 12.13 -12.07 -10.01
C ALA A 288 10.69 -11.58 -10.22
N TYR A 289 10.42 -10.30 -9.97
CA TYR A 289 9.09 -9.73 -10.17
C TYR A 289 8.70 -9.66 -11.64
N HIS A 290 9.63 -9.30 -12.53
CA HIS A 290 9.42 -9.35 -13.97
C HIS A 290 9.13 -10.74 -14.48
N ASP A 291 9.92 -11.73 -14.07
CA ASP A 291 9.73 -13.09 -14.53
C ASP A 291 8.40 -13.66 -14.03
N TRP A 292 7.90 -13.21 -12.87
CA TRP A 292 6.56 -13.56 -12.40
C TRP A 292 5.47 -13.04 -13.33
N TRP A 293 5.54 -11.79 -13.81
CA TRP A 293 4.56 -11.26 -14.76
C TRP A 293 4.49 -12.12 -16.03
N LEU A 294 5.65 -12.46 -16.61
CA LEU A 294 5.68 -13.28 -17.83
C LEU A 294 5.22 -14.72 -17.63
N ARG A 295 5.29 -15.25 -16.41
CA ARG A 295 4.79 -16.61 -16.10
C ARG A 295 3.31 -16.64 -15.74
N ASN A 296 2.86 -15.68 -14.95
CA ASN A 296 1.57 -15.75 -14.24
C ASN A 296 0.54 -14.75 -14.78
N ARG A 297 0.95 -13.87 -15.70
CA ARG A 297 0.14 -12.77 -16.26
C ARG A 297 0.28 -12.64 -17.77
N ASP A 298 0.58 -13.72 -18.49
CA ASP A 298 0.66 -13.72 -19.97
C ASP A 298 -0.10 -14.94 -20.51
N HIS A 299 -1.43 -14.80 -20.66
CA HIS A 299 -2.31 -15.93 -20.95
C HIS A 299 -1.94 -16.68 -22.23
N ASN A 300 -1.67 -15.90 -23.28
CA ASN A 300 -1.45 -16.41 -24.63
C ASN A 300 0.04 -16.61 -24.94
N GLY A 301 0.92 -16.31 -23.99
CA GLY A 301 2.37 -16.52 -24.10
C GLY A 301 3.03 -15.63 -25.14
N ASN A 302 2.45 -14.47 -25.45
CA ASN A 302 2.97 -13.57 -26.49
C ASN A 302 4.02 -12.57 -25.96
N GLY A 303 4.32 -12.61 -24.65
CA GLY A 303 5.25 -11.69 -23.98
C GLY A 303 4.63 -10.34 -23.59
N VAL A 304 3.31 -10.21 -23.63
CA VAL A 304 2.56 -8.98 -23.28
C VAL A 304 1.62 -9.29 -22.13
N PRO A 305 1.89 -8.79 -20.92
CA PRO A 305 1.12 -9.23 -19.79
C PRO A 305 -0.26 -8.57 -19.73
N GLU A 306 -1.20 -9.29 -19.13
CA GLU A 306 -2.53 -8.81 -18.75
C GLU A 306 -2.61 -8.50 -17.25
N TYR A 307 -3.57 -7.67 -16.87
CA TYR A 307 -3.98 -7.62 -15.46
C TYR A 307 -4.80 -8.85 -15.10
N GLY A 308 -4.65 -9.29 -13.86
CA GLY A 308 -5.33 -10.48 -13.37
C GLY A 308 -5.31 -10.62 -11.86
N ALA A 309 -5.52 -11.85 -11.43
CA ALA A 309 -5.63 -12.23 -10.04
C ALA A 309 -4.83 -13.51 -9.77
N THR A 310 -4.44 -13.69 -8.53
CA THR A 310 -3.75 -14.90 -8.08
C THR A 310 -4.76 -16.02 -7.81
N ARG A 311 -4.25 -17.25 -7.67
CA ARG A 311 -5.01 -18.32 -6.99
C ARG A 311 -5.16 -17.92 -5.53
N ASP A 312 -6.38 -17.93 -5.02
CA ASP A 312 -6.70 -17.48 -3.67
C ASP A 312 -7.99 -18.13 -3.15
N LYS A 313 -8.12 -18.26 -1.83
CA LYS A 313 -9.35 -18.79 -1.19
C LYS A 313 -10.59 -17.97 -1.56
N ALA A 314 -10.43 -16.68 -1.84
CA ALA A 314 -11.53 -15.80 -2.24
C ALA A 314 -11.93 -16.00 -3.70
N HIS A 315 -11.07 -16.63 -4.51
CA HIS A 315 -11.20 -16.67 -5.97
C HIS A 315 -11.61 -18.03 -6.50
N ASN A 316 -11.24 -19.10 -5.80
CA ASN A 316 -11.46 -20.46 -6.27
C ASN A 316 -11.76 -21.40 -5.11
N THR A 317 -12.44 -22.50 -5.43
CA THR A 317 -12.56 -23.66 -4.53
C THR A 317 -11.19 -24.26 -4.22
N GLU A 318 -11.10 -25.15 -3.24
CA GLU A 318 -9.87 -25.90 -2.93
C GLU A 318 -9.33 -26.66 -4.15
N SER A 319 -10.24 -27.22 -4.97
CA SER A 319 -9.93 -27.92 -6.23
C SER A 319 -9.50 -27.00 -7.37
N GLY A 320 -9.52 -25.68 -7.17
CA GLY A 320 -9.08 -24.68 -8.14
C GLY A 320 -10.13 -24.27 -9.16
N GLU A 321 -11.42 -24.47 -8.88
CA GLU A 321 -12.50 -23.97 -9.72
C GLU A 321 -12.83 -22.52 -9.39
N MET A 322 -12.79 -21.64 -10.40
CA MET A 322 -13.09 -20.21 -10.23
C MET A 322 -14.51 -19.98 -9.71
N LEU A 323 -14.65 -19.19 -8.65
CA LEU A 323 -15.93 -18.82 -8.05
C LEU A 323 -16.56 -17.61 -8.76
N PHE A 324 -17.88 -17.61 -8.89
CA PHE A 324 -18.67 -16.46 -9.33
C PHE A 324 -20.11 -16.51 -8.82
N THR A 325 -20.77 -15.36 -8.73
CA THR A 325 -22.18 -15.24 -8.33
C THR A 325 -22.99 -14.57 -9.43
N VAL A 326 -24.03 -15.24 -9.91
CA VAL A 326 -24.99 -14.73 -10.89
C VAL A 326 -26.13 -14.04 -10.16
N LYS A 327 -26.42 -12.78 -10.49
CA LYS A 327 -27.51 -12.02 -9.87
C LYS A 327 -28.60 -11.68 -10.89
N LYS A 328 -29.86 -11.93 -10.53
CA LYS A 328 -31.02 -11.62 -11.36
C LYS A 328 -32.23 -11.27 -10.49
N GLY A 329 -32.64 -10.01 -10.49
CA GLY A 329 -33.57 -9.46 -9.52
C GLY A 329 -33.04 -9.70 -8.10
N ASN A 330 -33.88 -10.28 -7.24
CA ASN A 330 -33.51 -10.62 -5.86
C ASN A 330 -32.89 -12.03 -5.72
N LYS A 331 -32.61 -12.73 -6.83
CA LYS A 331 -32.00 -14.06 -6.80
C LYS A 331 -30.50 -13.95 -6.99
N GLU A 332 -29.76 -14.63 -6.13
CA GLU A 332 -28.32 -14.82 -6.23
C GLU A 332 -28.01 -16.32 -6.30
N GLU A 333 -27.13 -16.71 -7.23
CA GLU A 333 -26.70 -18.09 -7.39
C GLU A 333 -25.17 -18.14 -7.52
N THR A 334 -24.50 -18.69 -6.51
CA THR A 334 -23.05 -18.91 -6.54
C THR A 334 -22.73 -20.22 -7.24
N GLN A 335 -21.85 -20.14 -8.23
CA GLN A 335 -21.39 -21.28 -9.03
C GLN A 335 -19.85 -21.28 -9.09
N SER A 336 -19.28 -22.37 -9.61
CA SER A 336 -17.84 -22.51 -9.82
C SER A 336 -17.51 -23.04 -11.22
N GLY A 337 -16.28 -22.79 -11.68
CA GLY A 337 -15.70 -23.37 -12.89
C GLY A 337 -15.86 -22.51 -14.14
N LEU A 338 -14.77 -22.41 -14.93
CA LEU A 338 -14.68 -21.53 -16.09
C LEU A 338 -15.69 -21.91 -17.20
N ASN A 339 -15.98 -23.20 -17.37
CA ASN A 339 -16.98 -23.68 -18.33
C ASN A 339 -18.41 -23.28 -17.95
N ASN A 340 -18.75 -23.28 -16.66
CA ASN A 340 -20.05 -22.79 -16.18
C ASN A 340 -20.17 -21.29 -16.41
N TYR A 341 -19.12 -20.54 -16.05
CA TYR A 341 -19.01 -19.11 -16.33
C TYR A 341 -19.22 -18.79 -17.81
N ALA A 342 -18.53 -19.47 -18.72
CA ALA A 342 -18.65 -19.25 -20.17
C ALA A 342 -20.10 -19.42 -20.66
N ARG A 343 -20.80 -20.47 -20.19
CA ARG A 343 -22.22 -20.71 -20.51
C ARG A 343 -23.14 -19.62 -19.96
N VAL A 344 -22.85 -19.08 -18.78
CA VAL A 344 -23.63 -17.99 -18.18
C VAL A 344 -23.47 -16.71 -18.99
N VAL A 345 -22.23 -16.34 -19.33
CA VAL A 345 -21.92 -15.16 -20.16
C VAL A 345 -22.55 -15.26 -21.54
N GLU A 346 -22.48 -16.44 -22.18
CA GLU A 346 -23.08 -16.68 -23.50
C GLU A 346 -24.61 -16.50 -23.48
N LYS A 347 -25.29 -16.97 -22.43
CA LYS A 347 -26.74 -16.80 -22.27
C LYS A 347 -27.14 -15.36 -21.98
N GLY A 348 -26.30 -14.59 -21.27
CA GLY A 348 -26.55 -13.18 -20.94
C GLY A 348 -27.81 -12.94 -20.08
N GLN A 349 -28.29 -13.93 -19.34
CA GLN A 349 -29.56 -13.87 -18.59
C GLN A 349 -29.37 -13.45 -17.12
N TYR A 350 -28.63 -12.39 -16.86
CA TYR A 350 -28.32 -11.87 -15.52
C TYR A 350 -28.31 -10.34 -15.52
N ASP A 351 -28.54 -9.74 -14.35
CA ASP A 351 -28.42 -8.28 -14.15
C ASP A 351 -26.96 -7.91 -13.85
N SER A 352 -26.27 -8.73 -13.06
CA SER A 352 -24.84 -8.63 -12.80
C SER A 352 -24.20 -9.99 -12.57
N LEU A 353 -22.88 -10.05 -12.75
CA LEU A 353 -22.05 -11.21 -12.52
C LEU A 353 -20.88 -10.81 -11.65
N GLU A 354 -20.83 -11.32 -10.42
CA GLU A 354 -19.77 -11.01 -9.48
C GLU A 354 -18.71 -12.11 -9.52
N ILE A 355 -17.50 -11.76 -9.96
CA ILE A 355 -16.37 -12.68 -10.02
C ILE A 355 -15.26 -12.11 -9.12
N PRO A 356 -15.03 -12.66 -7.92
CA PRO A 356 -14.06 -12.11 -6.97
C PRO A 356 -12.64 -11.95 -7.55
N ALA A 357 -12.25 -12.85 -8.46
CA ALA A 357 -10.98 -12.76 -9.18
C ALA A 357 -10.95 -11.62 -10.21
N GLN A 358 -12.07 -11.31 -10.87
CA GLN A 358 -12.16 -10.17 -11.78
C GLN A 358 -12.13 -8.84 -11.02
N VAL A 359 -12.75 -8.80 -9.84
CA VAL A 359 -12.64 -7.65 -8.93
C VAL A 359 -11.19 -7.45 -8.51
N ALA A 360 -10.47 -8.51 -8.12
CA ALA A 360 -9.04 -8.41 -7.82
C ALA A 360 -8.20 -8.00 -9.04
N ALA A 361 -8.58 -8.39 -10.25
CA ALA A 361 -7.93 -7.93 -11.48
C ALA A 361 -8.16 -6.43 -11.73
N SER A 362 -9.34 -5.89 -11.41
CA SER A 362 -9.56 -4.44 -11.48
C SER A 362 -8.71 -3.71 -10.43
N TRP A 363 -8.55 -4.27 -9.23
CA TRP A 363 -7.61 -3.78 -8.22
C TRP A 363 -6.16 -3.83 -8.70
N GLU A 364 -5.75 -4.90 -9.41
CA GLU A 364 -4.40 -5.01 -9.97
C GLU A 364 -4.10 -3.91 -10.99
N SER A 365 -5.14 -3.41 -11.66
CA SER A 365 -5.02 -2.28 -12.58
C SER A 365 -4.84 -0.93 -11.87
N GLY A 366 -5.16 -0.87 -10.56
CA GLY A 366 -5.26 0.32 -9.71
C GLY A 366 -6.24 1.39 -10.20
N ARG A 367 -7.22 0.99 -11.01
CA ARG A 367 -8.26 1.84 -11.64
C ARG A 367 -9.57 1.06 -11.69
N ASP A 368 -10.05 0.75 -10.49
CA ASP A 368 -10.97 -0.36 -10.20
C ASP A 368 -12.34 -0.24 -10.89
N ASP A 369 -12.72 0.95 -11.31
CA ASP A 369 -13.99 1.31 -11.96
C ASP A 369 -13.78 1.95 -13.36
N ALA A 370 -12.59 1.81 -13.96
CA ALA A 370 -12.33 2.42 -15.25
C ALA A 370 -13.11 1.76 -16.39
N ALA A 371 -13.68 2.59 -17.27
CA ALA A 371 -14.51 2.18 -18.41
C ALA A 371 -13.90 1.08 -19.29
N VAL A 372 -12.58 1.13 -19.51
CA VAL A 372 -11.84 0.14 -20.31
C VAL A 372 -11.93 -1.29 -19.76
N PHE A 373 -12.25 -1.44 -18.47
CA PHE A 373 -12.44 -2.73 -17.81
C PHE A 373 -13.92 -3.14 -17.72
N GLY A 374 -14.79 -2.50 -18.50
CA GLY A 374 -16.21 -2.85 -18.59
C GLY A 374 -17.10 -2.18 -17.55
N PHE A 375 -16.56 -1.27 -16.74
CA PHE A 375 -17.33 -0.52 -15.75
C PHE A 375 -18.06 0.64 -16.42
N ILE A 376 -19.38 0.57 -16.43
CA ILE A 376 -20.26 1.59 -17.00
C ILE A 376 -21.54 1.58 -16.16
N ASP A 377 -22.06 2.76 -15.82
CA ASP A 377 -23.33 2.81 -15.08
C ASP A 377 -24.52 2.44 -15.98
N LYS A 378 -25.66 2.17 -15.35
CA LYS A 378 -26.86 1.73 -16.07
C LYS A 378 -27.34 2.76 -17.10
N GLU A 379 -27.34 4.04 -16.76
CA GLU A 379 -27.85 5.10 -17.64
C GLU A 379 -26.95 5.30 -18.86
N GLN A 380 -25.64 5.26 -18.65
CA GLN A 380 -24.63 5.31 -19.70
C GLN A 380 -24.74 4.10 -20.62
N LEU A 381 -24.89 2.89 -20.08
CA LEU A 381 -25.03 1.68 -20.87
C LEU A 381 -26.34 1.67 -21.66
N ASP A 382 -27.45 2.12 -21.06
CA ASP A 382 -28.74 2.22 -21.73
C ASP A 382 -28.67 3.24 -22.89
N LYS A 383 -27.99 4.38 -22.71
CA LYS A 383 -27.70 5.36 -23.78
C LYS A 383 -26.79 4.79 -24.88
N TYR A 384 -25.73 4.07 -24.51
CA TYR A 384 -24.82 3.41 -25.46
C TYR A 384 -25.57 2.41 -26.35
N VAL A 385 -26.44 1.60 -25.74
CA VAL A 385 -27.29 0.63 -26.46
C VAL A 385 -28.31 1.33 -27.35
N ALA A 386 -28.96 2.40 -26.84
CA ALA A 386 -29.89 3.20 -27.64
C ALA A 386 -29.21 3.86 -28.87
N SER A 387 -27.90 4.08 -28.80
CA SER A 387 -27.07 4.65 -29.88
C SER A 387 -26.53 3.57 -30.84
N GLY A 388 -26.96 2.31 -30.70
CA GLY A 388 -26.61 1.19 -31.57
C GLY A 388 -25.46 0.31 -31.07
N GLY A 389 -24.90 0.59 -29.89
CA GLY A 389 -23.92 -0.28 -29.23
C GLY A 389 -24.55 -1.54 -28.62
N LYS A 390 -23.73 -2.54 -28.28
CA LYS A 390 -24.22 -3.78 -27.64
C LYS A 390 -23.74 -3.85 -26.19
N ARG A 391 -24.59 -4.36 -25.29
CA ARG A 391 -24.17 -4.59 -23.88
C ARG A 391 -22.95 -5.52 -23.79
N SER A 392 -22.83 -6.47 -24.71
CA SER A 392 -21.68 -7.37 -24.83
C SER A 392 -20.35 -6.66 -25.07
N ASP A 393 -20.37 -5.45 -25.64
CA ASP A 393 -19.15 -4.69 -25.95
C ASP A 393 -18.44 -4.21 -24.67
N TRP A 394 -19.19 -4.10 -23.57
CA TRP A 394 -18.70 -3.75 -22.23
C TRP A 394 -18.38 -4.99 -21.38
N THR A 395 -18.56 -6.20 -21.92
CA THR A 395 -18.27 -7.44 -21.19
C THR A 395 -16.80 -7.80 -21.32
N VAL A 396 -16.05 -7.64 -20.23
CA VAL A 396 -14.67 -8.13 -20.12
C VAL A 396 -14.69 -9.64 -19.85
N LYS A 397 -14.24 -10.44 -20.83
CA LYS A 397 -14.09 -11.88 -20.65
C LYS A 397 -12.98 -12.19 -19.64
N PHE A 398 -12.97 -13.41 -19.12
CA PHE A 398 -12.05 -13.84 -18.06
C PHE A 398 -11.54 -15.27 -18.36
N ALA A 399 -10.28 -15.54 -18.06
CA ALA A 399 -9.53 -16.78 -18.35
C ALA A 399 -8.81 -17.28 -17.10
N GLU A 400 -8.29 -18.50 -17.16
CA GLU A 400 -7.38 -19.06 -16.17
C GLU A 400 -5.98 -19.27 -16.75
N ASN A 401 -4.95 -19.06 -15.92
CA ASN A 401 -3.57 -19.35 -16.26
C ASN A 401 -3.12 -20.66 -15.61
N ARG A 402 -2.64 -21.59 -16.43
CA ARG A 402 -2.16 -22.90 -15.99
C ARG A 402 -0.75 -23.13 -16.51
N SER A 403 0.15 -23.58 -15.63
CA SER A 403 1.46 -24.05 -16.05
C SER A 403 1.33 -25.44 -16.72
N PRO A 404 2.19 -25.78 -17.70
CA PRO A 404 2.23 -27.13 -18.26
C PRO A 404 2.50 -28.16 -17.15
N GLY A 405 1.62 -29.15 -16.97
CA GLY A 405 1.84 -30.24 -16.01
C GLY A 405 1.09 -30.18 -14.67
N ARG A 406 0.07 -29.32 -14.54
CA ARG A 406 -0.94 -29.27 -13.45
C ARG A 406 -0.52 -28.46 -12.21
N ASN A 407 -0.93 -27.19 -12.22
CA ASN A 407 -1.58 -26.46 -11.12
C ASN A 407 -2.09 -25.12 -11.69
N VAL A 408 -3.20 -24.58 -11.17
CA VAL A 408 -3.66 -23.23 -11.54
C VAL A 408 -2.63 -22.23 -10.98
N ALA A 409 -1.99 -21.48 -11.87
CA ALA A 409 -0.99 -20.47 -11.52
C ALA A 409 -1.66 -19.11 -11.22
N GLY A 410 -2.84 -18.86 -11.77
CA GLY A 410 -3.63 -17.65 -11.53
C GLY A 410 -4.89 -17.59 -12.39
N LEU A 411 -5.62 -16.48 -12.29
CA LEU A 411 -6.80 -16.16 -13.08
C LEU A 411 -6.60 -14.79 -13.76
N LEU A 412 -7.13 -14.55 -14.95
CA LEU A 412 -6.86 -13.34 -15.75
C LEU A 412 -8.10 -12.73 -16.37
N ALA A 413 -8.11 -11.41 -16.53
CA ALA A 413 -9.05 -10.75 -17.42
C ALA A 413 -8.56 -10.83 -18.87
N ILE A 414 -9.44 -11.27 -19.79
CA ILE A 414 -9.22 -11.30 -21.25
C ILE A 414 -9.76 -10.01 -21.90
N ALA A 415 -9.63 -8.85 -21.25
CA ALA A 415 -9.93 -7.60 -21.92
C ALA A 415 -8.87 -6.55 -21.71
N GLY A 416 -8.60 -5.89 -22.84
CA GLY A 416 -8.07 -4.55 -22.93
C GLY A 416 -6.64 -4.47 -22.45
N VAL A 417 -5.73 -4.33 -23.41
CA VAL A 417 -4.34 -3.97 -23.17
C VAL A 417 -4.29 -2.66 -22.35
N GLY A 418 -4.26 -2.81 -21.03
CA GLY A 418 -3.90 -1.73 -20.13
C GLY A 418 -2.41 -1.49 -20.31
N GLY A 419 -1.99 -0.24 -20.43
CA GLY A 419 -0.58 0.15 -20.69
C GLY A 419 0.48 -0.39 -19.72
N SER A 420 0.13 -1.19 -18.71
CA SER A 420 1.03 -1.94 -17.83
C SER A 420 1.95 -2.88 -18.58
N GLY A 421 1.46 -3.59 -19.62
CA GLY A 421 2.31 -4.50 -20.38
C GLY A 421 3.48 -3.80 -21.07
N GLN A 422 3.26 -2.58 -21.54
CA GLN A 422 4.35 -1.73 -22.02
C GLN A 422 5.23 -1.19 -20.88
N LEU A 423 4.66 -0.80 -19.73
CA LEU A 423 5.42 -0.24 -18.59
C LEU A 423 6.36 -1.26 -17.93
N ILE A 424 5.90 -2.51 -17.70
CA ILE A 424 6.70 -3.59 -17.11
C ILE A 424 7.90 -3.92 -18.02
N CYS A 425 7.65 -4.11 -19.32
CA CYS A 425 8.69 -4.40 -20.31
C CYS A 425 9.65 -3.21 -20.52
N THR A 426 9.17 -1.98 -20.39
CA THR A 426 9.99 -0.77 -20.60
C THR A 426 10.89 -0.44 -19.40
N ALA A 427 10.42 -0.61 -18.16
CA ALA A 427 11.14 -0.16 -16.97
C ALA A 427 12.44 -0.95 -16.73
N ILE A 428 12.43 -2.27 -16.94
CA ILE A 428 13.65 -3.08 -16.86
C ILE A 428 14.60 -2.75 -18.01
N THR A 429 14.08 -2.58 -19.23
CA THR A 429 14.88 -2.13 -20.38
C THR A 429 15.62 -0.81 -20.10
N ILE A 430 15.03 0.12 -19.34
CA ILE A 430 15.66 1.39 -18.94
C ILE A 430 16.84 1.18 -17.97
N ILE A 431 16.67 0.36 -16.92
CA ILE A 431 17.76 0.00 -16.00
C ILE A 431 18.94 -0.60 -16.80
N TRP A 432 18.62 -1.50 -17.72
CA TRP A 432 19.64 -2.18 -18.52
C TRP A 432 20.35 -1.28 -19.53
N ARG A 433 19.66 -0.34 -20.18
CA ARG A 433 20.30 0.59 -21.13
C ARG A 433 21.30 1.53 -20.45
N ARG A 434 21.03 1.95 -19.21
CA ARG A 434 21.89 2.91 -18.49
C ARG A 434 23.02 2.25 -17.68
N TRP A 435 22.86 1.00 -17.26
CA TRP A 435 23.75 0.40 -16.24
C TRP A 435 24.56 -0.83 -16.70
N GLN A 436 24.46 -1.20 -17.98
CA GLN A 436 25.18 -2.33 -18.58
C GLN A 436 26.72 -2.33 -18.35
N PRO A 437 27.43 -1.18 -18.41
CA PRO A 437 28.88 -1.16 -18.21
C PRO A 437 29.34 -1.52 -16.79
N SER A 438 28.48 -1.34 -15.78
CA SER A 438 28.85 -1.47 -14.36
C SER A 438 28.48 -2.80 -13.70
N LEU A 439 27.64 -3.63 -14.33
CA LEU A 439 27.21 -4.93 -13.78
C LEU A 439 27.96 -6.15 -14.32
N GLY A 440 28.67 -6.02 -15.45
CA GLY A 440 29.34 -7.15 -16.07
C GLY A 440 28.41 -8.26 -16.57
N LYS A 441 27.14 -7.96 -16.88
CA LYS A 441 26.12 -8.94 -17.36
C LYS A 441 25.64 -8.66 -18.80
N PRO A 442 26.49 -8.84 -19.83
CA PRO A 442 26.18 -8.34 -21.17
C PRO A 442 25.07 -9.10 -21.90
N GLU A 443 25.01 -10.43 -21.74
CA GLU A 443 24.02 -11.29 -22.39
C GLU A 443 22.60 -11.11 -21.86
N GLU A 444 22.44 -10.98 -20.53
CA GLU A 444 21.14 -10.67 -19.93
C GLU A 444 20.60 -9.35 -20.48
N ALA A 445 21.43 -8.31 -20.56
CA ALA A 445 21.02 -7.03 -21.12
C ALA A 445 20.64 -7.09 -22.61
N LYS A 446 21.28 -7.96 -23.40
CA LYS A 446 20.90 -8.20 -24.80
C LYS A 446 19.49 -8.77 -24.88
N ARG A 447 19.17 -9.76 -24.03
CA ARG A 447 17.84 -10.37 -23.92
C ARG A 447 16.77 -9.33 -23.55
N TYR A 448 16.98 -8.51 -22.52
CA TYR A 448 16.01 -7.47 -22.13
C TYR A 448 15.85 -6.37 -23.19
N ARG A 449 16.91 -5.99 -23.91
CA ARG A 449 16.81 -5.05 -25.05
C ARG A 449 15.97 -5.59 -26.20
N GLN A 450 16.06 -6.89 -26.48
CA GLN A 450 15.24 -7.55 -27.49
C GLN A 450 13.77 -7.57 -27.06
N PHE A 451 13.48 -7.90 -25.79
CA PHE A 451 12.12 -7.80 -25.23
C PHE A 451 11.55 -6.39 -25.30
N GLY A 452 12.32 -5.37 -24.88
CA GLY A 452 11.87 -3.97 -24.94
C GLY A 452 11.60 -3.48 -26.36
N THR A 453 12.34 -3.98 -27.36
CA THR A 453 12.08 -3.68 -28.78
C THR A 453 10.81 -4.37 -29.28
N ALA A 454 10.60 -5.65 -28.93
CA ALA A 454 9.38 -6.39 -29.26
C ALA A 454 8.13 -5.72 -28.66
N ALA A 455 8.20 -5.31 -27.39
CA ALA A 455 7.13 -4.56 -26.70
C ALA A 455 6.78 -3.21 -27.37
N ARG A 456 7.77 -2.53 -27.97
CA ARG A 456 7.52 -1.31 -28.77
C ARG A 456 6.87 -1.63 -30.12
N GLY A 457 7.19 -2.77 -30.74
CA GLY A 457 6.55 -3.21 -31.98
C GLY A 457 5.03 -3.41 -31.84
N LEU A 458 4.60 -3.88 -30.65
CA LEU A 458 3.18 -4.03 -30.30
C LEU A 458 2.38 -2.72 -30.23
N HIS A 459 3.07 -1.57 -30.20
CA HIS A 459 2.44 -0.25 -30.29
C HIS A 459 1.65 -0.07 -31.61
N GLN A 460 1.97 -0.85 -32.65
CA GLN A 460 1.25 -0.89 -33.91
C GLN A 460 -0.13 -1.56 -33.81
N HIS A 461 -0.33 -2.48 -32.85
CA HIS A 461 -1.62 -3.17 -32.64
C HIS A 461 -2.57 -2.42 -31.69
N LEU A 462 -2.05 -1.41 -30.96
CA LEU A 462 -2.78 -0.62 -29.97
C LEU A 462 -3.17 0.77 -30.47
N TYR A 463 -2.62 1.18 -31.62
CA TYR A 463 -2.85 2.49 -32.19
C TYR A 463 -3.94 2.40 -33.26
N VAL A 464 -5.14 2.86 -32.94
CA VAL A 464 -6.15 3.21 -33.93
C VAL A 464 -5.92 4.68 -34.28
N ARG A 465 -5.55 5.00 -35.53
CA ARG A 465 -5.55 6.40 -35.99
C ARG A 465 -6.98 6.93 -35.88
N PRO A 466 -7.22 8.02 -35.15
CA PRO A 466 -8.50 8.69 -35.24
C PRO A 466 -8.52 9.47 -36.55
N ASP A 467 -9.19 8.93 -37.58
CA ASP A 467 -9.57 9.71 -38.75
C ASP A 467 -10.71 10.68 -38.34
N TYR A 468 -10.36 11.77 -37.65
CA TYR A 468 -11.24 12.92 -37.54
C TYR A 468 -10.79 13.99 -38.56
N PRO A 469 -11.69 14.47 -39.44
CA PRO A 469 -11.40 15.65 -40.22
C PRO A 469 -11.27 16.84 -39.26
N VAL A 470 -10.08 17.43 -39.23
CA VAL A 470 -9.83 18.72 -38.58
C VAL A 470 -10.60 19.77 -39.37
N LEU A 471 -11.74 20.22 -38.83
CA LEU A 471 -12.31 21.50 -39.21
C LEU A 471 -11.47 22.58 -38.50
N LEU A 472 -10.84 23.42 -39.32
CA LEU A 472 -10.02 24.58 -38.95
C LEU A 472 -10.76 25.57 -38.05
#